data_AF-A0A1Y1R0Q0-F1
#
_entry.id   AF-A0A1Y1R0Q0-F1
#
_cell.length_a   1.000
_cell.length_b   1.000
_cell.length_c   1.000
_cell.angle_alpha   90.00
_cell.angle_beta   90.00
_cell.angle_gamma   90.00
#
_symmetry.space_group_name_H-M   'P 1'
#
loop_
_entity.id
_entity.type
_entity.pdbx_description
1 polymer ?
#
loop_
_entity_poly.entity_id
_entity_poly.type
_entity_poly.pdbx_seq_one_letter_code
_entity_poly.pdbx_strand_id
1 'polypeptide(L)'
;MGSYIPNPNALVLSVQGGYDAPAAANVVLDVPSPDAAQTFVSGTVLLNGEPVDKEIVVVSFRQQQRQGQLPERTIITSGQSGTDGRFEIDLNGFAEPVLVLAMDDYGDTWQANTHYIVGDVVHPRTGRFAGFVYECLAEGISGSSEPEWWVDNGSTNTGLVGTAVFKARPFYQAIVHGPLLPPISNSTGDG
;
A
#
# COMPACT_ATOMS: atom_id res chain seq x y z
N MET A 1 -11.40 -26.01 6.09
CA MET A 1 -11.91 -25.04 5.12
C MET A 1 -10.80 -24.70 4.12
N GLY A 2 -11.11 -24.54 2.83
CA GLY A 2 -10.11 -24.18 1.82
C GLY A 2 -9.67 -22.72 1.97
N SER A 3 -8.48 -22.39 1.49
CA SER A 3 -7.99 -21.01 1.43
C SER A 3 -8.83 -20.25 0.40
N TYR A 4 -9.47 -19.15 0.79
CA TYR A 4 -10.03 -18.22 -0.20
C TYR A 4 -8.86 -17.52 -0.88
N ILE A 5 -8.85 -17.56 -2.22
CA ILE A 5 -7.87 -16.86 -3.05
C ILE A 5 -8.68 -15.85 -3.84
N PRO A 6 -8.61 -14.55 -3.50
CA PRO A 6 -9.23 -13.51 -4.30
C PRO A 6 -8.72 -13.57 -5.74
N ASN A 7 -9.54 -13.15 -6.71
CA ASN A 7 -9.13 -13.09 -8.11
C ASN A 7 -7.82 -12.27 -8.22
N PRO A 8 -6.71 -12.85 -8.71
CA PRO A 8 -5.42 -12.15 -8.76
C PRO A 8 -5.41 -10.97 -9.73
N ASN A 9 -6.35 -10.93 -10.68
CA ASN A 9 -6.50 -9.82 -11.63
C ASN A 9 -7.48 -8.74 -11.14
N ALA A 10 -8.02 -8.86 -9.92
CA ALA A 10 -8.97 -7.90 -9.39
C ALA A 10 -8.30 -6.57 -9.05
N LEU A 11 -7.10 -6.62 -8.45
CA LEU A 11 -6.35 -5.42 -8.13
C LEU A 11 -5.53 -5.00 -9.37
N VAL A 12 -5.52 -3.71 -9.69
CA VAL A 12 -4.74 -3.13 -10.77
C VAL A 12 -4.06 -1.87 -10.24
N LEU A 13 -2.75 -1.80 -10.41
CA LEU A 13 -1.93 -0.64 -10.10
C LEU A 13 -1.42 -0.04 -11.41
N SER A 14 -1.81 1.20 -11.69
CA SER A 14 -1.26 1.98 -12.81
C SER A 14 -0.43 3.12 -12.24
N VAL A 15 0.83 3.23 -12.67
CA VAL A 15 1.77 4.24 -12.16
C VAL A 15 2.36 5.02 -13.33
N GLN A 16 2.48 6.33 -13.16
CA GLN A 16 3.15 7.20 -14.12
C GLN A 16 4.57 7.52 -13.61
N GLY A 17 5.57 7.27 -14.47
CA GLY A 17 6.99 7.57 -14.26
C GLY A 17 7.73 7.44 -15.60
N GLY A 18 8.40 8.50 -16.05
CA GLY A 18 8.99 8.59 -17.39
C GLY A 18 10.50 8.32 -17.42
N TYR A 19 10.99 7.81 -18.57
CA TYR A 19 12.40 7.73 -18.92
C TYR A 19 12.63 8.67 -20.13
N ASP A 20 13.08 9.90 -19.89
CA ASP A 20 13.61 10.76 -20.94
C ASP A 20 15.14 10.59 -20.98
N ALA A 21 15.64 9.82 -21.95
CA ALA A 21 17.07 9.82 -22.29
C ALA A 21 17.46 11.15 -22.97
N PRO A 22 18.70 11.64 -22.80
CA PRO A 22 18.98 13.06 -22.82
C PRO A 22 19.15 13.61 -24.24
N ALA A 23 18.57 14.79 -24.50
CA ALA A 23 19.09 15.72 -25.49
C ALA A 23 19.76 16.89 -24.75
N ALA A 24 21.02 17.13 -25.11
CA ALA A 24 21.93 18.05 -24.46
C ALA A 24 21.54 19.53 -24.59
N ALA A 25 21.98 20.29 -23.59
CA ALA A 25 22.31 21.72 -23.58
C ALA A 25 21.17 22.74 -23.79
N ASN A 26 20.82 23.43 -22.71
CA ASN A 26 21.12 24.86 -22.57
C ASN A 26 21.32 25.19 -21.08
N VAL A 27 22.48 25.77 -20.76
CA VAL A 27 22.84 26.26 -19.42
C VAL A 27 22.06 27.55 -19.16
N VAL A 28 21.27 27.57 -18.09
CA VAL A 28 20.80 28.79 -17.43
C VAL A 28 21.35 28.75 -16.00
N LEU A 29 22.15 29.75 -15.64
CA LEU A 29 22.69 29.94 -14.29
C LEU A 29 21.66 30.73 -13.48
N ASP A 30 21.11 30.14 -12.42
CA ASP A 30 20.42 30.86 -11.35
C ASP A 30 20.84 30.28 -9.99
N VAL A 31 21.05 31.14 -9.00
CA VAL A 31 21.76 30.88 -7.72
C VAL A 31 20.75 30.74 -6.57
N PRO A 32 20.96 29.85 -5.57
CA PRO A 32 19.94 28.95 -5.07
C PRO A 32 19.13 29.47 -3.87
N SER A 33 17.90 28.97 -3.77
CA SER A 33 17.10 28.86 -2.54
C SER A 33 16.90 27.35 -2.24
N PRO A 34 16.69 26.91 -0.99
CA PRO A 34 16.92 25.54 -0.56
C PRO A 34 15.75 24.61 -0.93
N ASP A 35 15.43 24.47 -2.21
CA ASP A 35 14.51 23.43 -2.66
C ASP A 35 15.33 22.29 -3.25
N ALA A 36 15.45 21.21 -2.48
CA ALA A 36 15.88 19.93 -3.02
C ALA A 36 14.93 19.61 -4.18
N ALA A 37 15.48 19.33 -5.36
CA ALA A 37 14.67 18.92 -6.50
C ALA A 37 13.79 17.73 -6.06
N GLN A 38 12.47 17.90 -6.07
CA GLN A 38 11.55 16.88 -5.58
C GLN A 38 11.33 15.84 -6.68
N THR A 39 11.03 14.62 -6.27
CA THR A 39 10.73 13.52 -7.18
C THR A 39 9.48 12.84 -6.67
N PHE A 40 8.61 12.43 -7.59
CA PHE A 40 7.31 11.87 -7.24
C PHE A 40 7.06 10.56 -7.95
N VAL A 41 6.23 9.73 -7.31
CA VAL A 41 5.47 8.69 -7.99
C VAL A 41 3.99 8.93 -7.77
N SER A 42 3.21 8.83 -8.83
CA SER A 42 1.77 8.98 -8.78
C SER A 42 1.09 7.91 -9.61
N GLY A 43 -0.15 7.61 -9.26
CA GLY A 43 -0.89 6.54 -9.90
C GLY A 43 -2.30 6.36 -9.36
N THR A 44 -2.92 5.27 -9.82
CA THR A 44 -4.25 4.85 -9.40
C THR A 44 -4.26 3.39 -9.02
N VAL A 45 -5.00 3.06 -7.96
CA VAL A 45 -5.28 1.71 -7.51
C VAL A 45 -6.75 1.40 -7.72
N LEU A 46 -7.02 0.33 -8.47
CA LEU A 46 -8.38 -0.13 -8.75
C LEU A 46 -8.56 -1.56 -8.24
N LEU A 47 -9.71 -1.85 -7.64
CA LEU A 47 -10.17 -3.19 -7.29
C LEU A 47 -11.45 -3.50 -8.08
N ASN A 48 -11.40 -4.53 -8.93
CA ASN A 48 -12.45 -4.89 -9.87
C ASN A 48 -12.88 -3.72 -10.78
N GLY A 49 -11.93 -2.83 -11.11
CA GLY A 49 -12.19 -1.63 -11.92
C GLY A 49 -12.69 -0.42 -11.13
N GLU A 50 -13.01 -0.58 -9.84
CA GLU A 50 -13.45 0.51 -8.97
C GLU A 50 -12.26 1.08 -8.16
N PRO A 51 -12.19 2.39 -7.91
CA PRO A 51 -11.11 2.96 -7.10
C PRO A 51 -11.13 2.45 -5.66
N VAL A 52 -9.94 2.25 -5.08
CA VAL A 52 -9.79 1.73 -3.71
C VAL A 52 -8.61 2.36 -2.97
N ASP A 53 -8.78 2.54 -1.67
CA ASP A 53 -7.70 2.88 -0.75
C ASP A 53 -6.81 1.66 -0.48
N LYS A 54 -5.49 1.85 -0.58
CA LYS A 54 -4.45 0.88 -0.27
C LYS A 54 -3.23 1.58 0.27
N GLU A 55 -2.48 0.86 1.10
CA GLU A 55 -1.13 1.26 1.43
C GLU A 55 -0.26 1.18 0.17
N ILE A 56 0.52 2.23 -0.05
CA ILE A 56 1.52 2.31 -1.10
C ILE A 56 2.90 2.31 -0.47
N VAL A 57 3.74 1.36 -0.87
CA VAL A 57 5.14 1.29 -0.42
C VAL A 57 6.06 1.46 -1.61
N VAL A 58 7.02 2.38 -1.50
CA VAL A 58 8.01 2.64 -2.54
C VAL A 58 9.35 2.06 -2.11
N VAL A 59 9.92 1.19 -2.94
CA VAL A 59 11.15 0.46 -2.64
C VAL A 59 12.21 0.75 -3.71
N SER A 60 13.46 0.94 -3.32
CA SER A 60 14.56 1.12 -4.27
C SER A 60 14.75 -0.11 -5.17
N PHE A 61 14.99 0.12 -6.46
CA PHE A 61 15.36 -0.90 -7.43
C PHE A 61 16.82 -0.75 -7.89
N ARG A 62 17.75 -0.62 -6.93
CA ARG A 62 19.19 -0.58 -7.22
C ARG A 62 19.68 -1.86 -7.89
N GLN A 63 20.30 -1.76 -9.05
CA GLN A 63 21.01 -2.90 -9.62
C GLN A 63 22.30 -3.17 -8.81
N GLN A 64 22.71 -4.44 -8.74
CA GLN A 64 23.90 -4.86 -7.99
C GLN A 64 25.11 -3.96 -8.28
N GLN A 65 25.76 -3.47 -7.22
CA GLN A 65 27.00 -2.70 -7.35
C GLN A 65 28.27 -3.57 -7.20
N ARG A 66 28.15 -4.84 -6.77
CA ARG A 66 29.27 -5.79 -6.62
C ARG A 66 28.88 -7.23 -6.97
N GLN A 67 29.80 -7.93 -7.64
CA GLN A 67 29.67 -9.35 -7.99
C GLN A 67 29.55 -10.21 -6.72
N GLY A 68 28.50 -11.03 -6.65
CA GLY A 68 28.28 -12.00 -5.55
C GLY A 68 27.46 -11.50 -4.36
N GLN A 69 27.00 -10.24 -4.36
CA GLN A 69 26.16 -9.70 -3.29
C GLN A 69 24.72 -9.52 -3.78
N LEU A 70 23.71 -9.90 -3.00
CA LEU A 70 22.31 -9.64 -3.36
C LEU A 70 22.07 -8.12 -3.48
N PRO A 71 21.21 -7.67 -4.41
CA PRO A 71 20.85 -6.26 -4.49
C PRO A 71 20.15 -5.83 -3.19
N GLU A 72 20.61 -4.72 -2.61
CA GLU A 72 19.94 -4.10 -1.48
C GLU A 72 18.64 -3.43 -1.96
N ARG A 73 17.56 -3.65 -1.22
CA ARG A 73 16.24 -3.06 -1.42
C ARG A 73 15.89 -2.32 -0.15
N THR A 74 15.63 -1.03 -0.26
CA THR A 74 15.31 -0.16 0.88
C THR A 74 13.95 0.46 0.65
N ILE A 75 13.10 0.50 1.68
CA ILE A 75 11.88 1.29 1.65
C ILE A 75 12.29 2.76 1.62
N ILE A 76 11.91 3.46 0.57
CA ILE A 76 12.18 4.89 0.40
C ILE A 76 11.17 5.68 1.21
N THR A 77 9.88 5.34 1.05
CA THR A 77 8.76 5.99 1.71
C THR A 77 7.51 5.13 1.56
N SER A 78 6.46 5.48 2.29
CA SER A 78 5.12 4.91 2.13
C SER A 78 4.06 6.02 2.13
N GLY A 79 2.90 5.69 1.61
CA GLY A 79 1.74 6.56 1.53
C GLY A 79 0.46 5.75 1.43
N GLN A 80 -0.65 6.42 1.15
CA GLN A 80 -1.96 5.81 0.96
C GLN A 80 -2.57 6.31 -0.34
N SER A 81 -3.26 5.45 -1.09
CA SER A 81 -4.19 5.92 -2.10
C SER A 81 -5.48 6.41 -1.44
N GLY A 82 -6.09 7.44 -2.02
CA GLY A 82 -7.38 7.95 -1.59
C GLY A 82 -8.52 7.00 -1.93
N THR A 83 -9.72 7.34 -1.46
CA THR A 83 -10.97 6.65 -1.84
C THR A 83 -11.31 6.81 -3.32
N ASP A 84 -10.68 7.76 -4.02
CA ASP A 84 -10.70 7.92 -5.47
C ASP A 84 -9.61 7.08 -6.17
N GLY A 85 -8.93 6.22 -5.41
CA GLY A 85 -7.85 5.34 -5.85
C GLY A 85 -6.55 6.05 -6.20
N ARG A 86 -6.49 7.39 -6.14
CA ARG A 86 -5.31 8.16 -6.56
C ARG A 86 -4.29 8.26 -5.43
N PHE A 87 -3.01 8.24 -5.79
CA PHE A 87 -1.93 8.59 -4.88
C PHE A 87 -0.89 9.46 -5.59
N GLU A 88 -0.22 10.30 -4.81
CA GLU A 88 0.99 11.02 -5.17
C GLU A 88 1.90 11.00 -3.95
N ILE A 89 3.13 10.53 -4.11
CA ILE A 89 4.07 10.33 -3.02
C ILE A 89 5.38 11.02 -3.36
N ASP A 90 5.75 11.98 -2.52
CA ASP A 90 7.06 12.64 -2.57
C ASP A 90 8.16 11.66 -2.10
N LEU A 91 9.17 11.52 -2.95
CA LEU A 91 10.33 10.68 -2.70
C LEU A 91 11.53 11.49 -2.17
N ASN A 92 11.32 12.76 -1.82
CA ASN A 92 12.32 13.68 -1.26
C ASN A 92 13.60 13.76 -2.10
N GLY A 93 13.44 13.81 -3.42
CA GLY A 93 14.55 13.89 -4.38
C GLY A 93 15.24 12.57 -4.68
N PHE A 94 14.73 11.43 -4.20
CA PHE A 94 15.19 10.12 -4.64
C PHE A 94 14.88 9.92 -6.14
N ALA A 95 15.92 9.93 -6.97
CA ALA A 95 15.84 9.93 -8.44
C ALA A 95 16.39 8.64 -9.08
N GLU A 96 16.48 7.54 -8.33
CA GLU A 96 16.88 6.23 -8.84
C GLU A 96 15.65 5.35 -9.12
N PRO A 97 15.79 4.24 -9.88
CA PRO A 97 14.70 3.33 -10.14
C PRO A 97 14.01 2.82 -8.86
N VAL A 98 12.68 2.79 -8.86
CA VAL A 98 11.85 2.30 -7.75
C VAL A 98 10.86 1.23 -8.19
N LEU A 99 10.46 0.39 -7.25
CA LEU A 99 9.25 -0.42 -7.28
C LEU A 99 8.17 0.28 -6.46
N VAL A 100 6.95 0.31 -6.96
CA VAL A 100 5.77 0.81 -6.22
C VAL A 100 4.86 -0.37 -5.95
N LEU A 101 4.56 -0.60 -4.68
CA LEU A 101 3.72 -1.69 -4.22
C LEU A 101 2.40 -1.13 -3.70
N ALA A 102 1.28 -1.72 -4.09
CA ALA A 102 -0.02 -1.51 -3.45
C ALA A 102 -0.37 -2.74 -2.62
N MET A 103 -0.68 -2.57 -1.33
CA MET A 103 -0.96 -3.66 -0.41
C MET A 103 -2.17 -3.39 0.49
N ASP A 104 -2.81 -4.48 0.92
CA ASP A 104 -3.85 -4.44 1.95
C ASP A 104 -3.24 -4.33 3.34
N ASP A 105 -3.96 -3.65 4.23
CA ASP A 105 -3.67 -3.69 5.66
C ASP A 105 -3.95 -5.11 6.19
N TYR A 106 -2.89 -5.75 6.69
CA TYR A 106 -2.98 -7.08 7.30
C TYR A 106 -3.56 -7.01 8.73
N GLY A 107 -3.55 -5.83 9.34
CA GLY A 107 -4.04 -5.58 10.67
C GLY A 107 -3.16 -6.20 11.77
N ASP A 108 -3.59 -5.98 13.01
CA ASP A 108 -2.96 -6.56 14.18
C ASP A 108 -3.40 -8.00 14.42
N THR A 109 -2.59 -8.77 15.14
CA THR A 109 -3.01 -10.07 15.62
C THR A 109 -4.10 -9.91 16.68
N TRP A 110 -5.25 -10.58 16.51
CA TRP A 110 -6.35 -10.54 17.48
C TRP A 110 -5.90 -10.85 18.92
N GLN A 111 -6.45 -10.10 19.89
CA GLN A 111 -6.17 -10.20 21.31
C GLN A 111 -7.47 -10.37 22.12
N ALA A 112 -7.38 -11.14 23.21
CA ALA A 112 -8.49 -11.43 24.11
C ALA A 112 -8.73 -10.30 25.11
N ASN A 113 -9.99 -10.06 25.47
CA ASN A 113 -10.41 -8.99 26.39
C ASN A 113 -9.89 -7.60 25.98
N THR A 114 -9.80 -7.35 24.67
CA THR A 114 -9.26 -6.12 24.10
C THR A 114 -10.39 -5.22 23.65
N HIS A 115 -10.28 -3.94 23.99
CA HIS A 115 -11.18 -2.91 23.48
C HIS A 115 -10.77 -2.55 22.05
N TYR A 116 -11.63 -2.87 21.09
CA TYR A 116 -11.49 -2.52 19.70
C TYR A 116 -12.39 -1.34 19.36
N ILE A 117 -11.88 -0.40 18.57
CA ILE A 117 -12.59 0.78 18.08
C ILE A 117 -12.87 0.65 16.58
N VAL A 118 -13.76 1.49 16.06
CA VAL A 118 -14.11 1.48 14.63
C VAL A 118 -12.86 1.76 13.78
N GLY A 119 -12.64 0.94 12.76
CA GLY A 119 -11.49 1.00 11.85
C GLY A 119 -10.33 0.08 12.24
N ASP A 120 -10.32 -0.50 13.44
CA ASP A 120 -9.30 -1.51 13.80
C ASP A 120 -9.40 -2.71 12.87
N VAL A 121 -8.29 -3.07 12.23
CA VAL A 121 -8.17 -4.27 11.40
C VAL A 121 -7.41 -5.33 12.18
N VAL A 122 -7.95 -6.55 12.22
CA VAL A 122 -7.30 -7.70 12.87
C VAL A 122 -7.26 -8.93 11.97
N HIS A 123 -6.29 -9.78 12.24
CA HIS A 123 -6.21 -11.12 11.67
C HIS A 123 -6.28 -12.20 12.77
N PRO A 124 -6.69 -13.43 12.42
CA PRO A 124 -6.68 -14.57 13.34
C PRO A 124 -5.30 -14.77 13.97
N ARG A 125 -5.27 -15.01 15.28
CA ARG A 125 -4.06 -15.39 16.03
C ARG A 125 -3.76 -16.87 15.87
N THR A 126 -4.80 -17.70 15.84
CA THR A 126 -4.67 -19.15 15.70
C THR A 126 -5.34 -19.66 14.43
N GLY A 127 -4.77 -20.71 13.84
CA GLY A 127 -5.27 -21.31 12.60
C GLY A 127 -4.51 -20.86 11.36
N ARG A 128 -4.93 -21.39 10.20
CA ARG A 128 -4.39 -20.99 8.89
C ARG A 128 -5.12 -19.74 8.43
N PHE A 129 -4.36 -18.72 8.02
CA PHE A 129 -4.92 -17.55 7.35
C PHE A 129 -5.74 -17.99 6.15
N ALA A 130 -7.04 -17.67 6.15
CA ALA A 130 -7.98 -18.16 5.16
C ALA A 130 -8.21 -17.15 4.01
N GLY A 131 -7.43 -16.07 3.94
CA GLY A 131 -7.56 -15.02 2.92
C GLY A 131 -8.43 -13.83 3.35
N PHE A 132 -8.69 -13.67 4.65
CA PHE A 132 -9.53 -12.60 5.19
C PHE A 132 -8.90 -11.94 6.41
N VAL A 133 -9.04 -10.61 6.47
CA VAL A 133 -8.85 -9.79 7.67
C VAL A 133 -10.22 -9.28 8.15
N TYR A 134 -10.29 -8.75 9.35
CA TYR A 134 -11.54 -8.35 9.98
C TYR A 134 -11.46 -6.90 10.46
N GLU A 135 -12.30 -6.03 9.91
CA GLU A 135 -12.39 -4.62 10.28
C GLU A 135 -13.51 -4.41 11.30
N CYS A 136 -13.21 -3.71 12.39
CA CYS A 136 -14.18 -3.34 13.40
C CYS A 136 -15.12 -2.24 12.86
N LEU A 137 -16.43 -2.52 12.82
CA LEU A 137 -17.48 -1.59 12.41
C LEU A 137 -18.21 -0.95 13.59
N ALA A 138 -18.18 -1.58 14.76
CA ALA A 138 -18.75 -1.04 15.98
C ALA A 138 -17.86 -1.40 17.17
N GLU A 139 -17.49 -0.38 17.94
CA GLU A 139 -16.61 -0.52 19.10
C GLU A 139 -17.14 -1.53 20.13
N GLY A 140 -16.22 -2.17 20.84
CA GLY A 140 -16.56 -3.11 21.88
C GLY A 140 -15.34 -3.86 22.41
N ILE A 141 -15.60 -4.75 23.35
CA ILE A 141 -14.56 -5.59 23.98
C ILE A 141 -14.66 -7.01 23.42
N SER A 142 -13.53 -7.56 22.98
CA SER A 142 -13.42 -8.94 22.52
C SER A 142 -13.63 -9.94 23.67
N GLY A 143 -14.02 -11.16 23.32
CA GLY A 143 -14.15 -12.24 24.31
C GLY A 143 -12.82 -12.67 24.93
N SER A 144 -12.89 -13.51 25.95
CA SER A 144 -11.71 -14.14 26.56
C SER A 144 -11.08 -15.24 25.70
N SER A 145 -11.79 -15.69 24.67
CA SER A 145 -11.34 -16.68 23.68
C SER A 145 -11.51 -16.15 22.26
N GLU A 146 -10.62 -16.59 21.37
CA GLU A 146 -10.67 -16.22 19.95
C GLU A 146 -11.98 -16.74 19.32
N PRO A 147 -12.70 -15.92 18.52
CA PRO A 147 -13.92 -16.35 17.87
C PRO A 147 -13.63 -17.37 16.76
N GLU A 148 -14.67 -18.08 16.32
CA GLU A 148 -14.61 -18.77 15.03
C GLU A 148 -14.77 -17.73 13.92
N TRP A 149 -13.73 -17.59 13.12
CA TRP A 149 -13.65 -16.61 12.05
C TRP A 149 -14.52 -17.02 10.85
N TRP A 150 -15.42 -16.13 10.42
CA TRP A 150 -16.31 -16.34 9.26
C TRP A 150 -15.70 -15.80 7.98
N VAL A 151 -16.15 -16.30 6.82
CA VAL A 151 -15.73 -15.81 5.50
C VAL A 151 -16.81 -14.91 4.91
N ASP A 152 -16.43 -13.93 4.09
CA ASP A 152 -17.39 -13.22 3.26
C ASP A 152 -17.84 -14.14 2.10
N ASN A 153 -19.12 -14.53 2.13
CA ASN A 153 -19.76 -15.34 1.09
C ASN A 153 -20.81 -14.55 0.27
N GLY A 154 -20.81 -13.23 0.38
CA GLY A 154 -21.76 -12.34 -0.28
C GLY A 154 -23.14 -12.22 0.38
N SER A 155 -23.45 -13.05 1.40
CA SER A 155 -24.72 -12.99 2.15
C SER A 155 -24.53 -12.53 3.60
N THR A 156 -23.43 -12.94 4.25
CA THR A 156 -23.10 -12.52 5.61
C THR A 156 -21.60 -12.22 5.66
N ASN A 157 -21.25 -10.96 5.90
CA ASN A 157 -19.85 -10.57 6.08
C ASN A 157 -19.58 -9.94 7.46
N THR A 158 -20.59 -9.74 8.29
CA THR A 158 -20.44 -9.20 9.65
C THR A 158 -20.70 -10.24 10.73
N GLY A 159 -19.99 -10.13 11.86
CA GLY A 159 -20.14 -11.02 13.01
C GLY A 159 -19.64 -10.39 14.30
N LEU A 160 -20.01 -10.99 15.43
CA LEU A 160 -19.64 -10.51 16.76
C LEU A 160 -18.28 -11.08 17.19
N VAL A 161 -17.46 -10.20 17.77
CA VAL A 161 -16.23 -10.55 18.48
C VAL A 161 -16.37 -10.03 19.89
N GLY A 162 -16.89 -10.87 20.80
CA GLY A 162 -17.36 -10.41 22.10
C GLY A 162 -18.54 -9.46 21.93
N THR A 163 -18.35 -8.19 22.28
CA THR A 163 -19.35 -7.11 22.12
C THR A 163 -19.11 -6.22 20.91
N ALA A 164 -17.93 -6.31 20.27
CA ALA A 164 -17.62 -5.57 19.06
C ALA A 164 -18.24 -6.23 17.81
N VAL A 165 -18.53 -5.45 16.78
CA VAL A 165 -19.00 -5.94 15.48
C VAL A 165 -17.87 -5.81 14.47
N PHE A 166 -17.51 -6.91 13.82
CA PHE A 166 -16.48 -6.95 12.79
C PHE A 166 -17.07 -7.30 11.42
N LYS A 167 -16.38 -6.89 10.36
CA LYS A 167 -16.65 -7.25 8.98
C LYS A 167 -15.46 -8.00 8.38
N ALA A 168 -15.69 -9.17 7.83
CA ALA A 168 -14.71 -9.91 7.04
C ALA A 168 -14.42 -9.15 5.75
N ARG A 169 -13.13 -8.94 5.47
CA ARG A 169 -12.61 -8.31 4.25
C ARG A 169 -11.65 -9.27 3.56
N PRO A 170 -11.86 -9.59 2.27
CA PRO A 170 -10.85 -10.26 1.46
C PRO A 170 -9.50 -9.55 1.57
N PHE A 171 -8.45 -10.31 1.83
CA PHE A 171 -7.07 -9.80 1.79
C PHE A 171 -6.48 -10.08 0.41
N TYR A 172 -6.33 -9.03 -0.40
CA TYR A 172 -5.83 -9.14 -1.76
C TYR A 172 -4.31 -9.25 -1.78
N GLN A 173 -3.80 -9.95 -2.79
CA GLN A 173 -2.36 -10.03 -3.02
C GLN A 173 -1.80 -8.64 -3.32
N ALA A 174 -0.63 -8.33 -2.74
CA ALA A 174 0.08 -7.12 -3.09
C ALA A 174 0.45 -7.13 -4.58
N ILE A 175 0.30 -5.98 -5.24
CA ILE A 175 0.72 -5.78 -6.62
C ILE A 175 1.88 -4.82 -6.64
N VAL A 176 2.86 -5.11 -7.49
CA VAL A 176 4.04 -4.29 -7.70
C VAL A 176 4.11 -3.80 -9.14
N HIS A 177 4.53 -2.55 -9.31
CA HIS A 177 4.82 -1.95 -10.61
C HIS A 177 6.25 -1.40 -10.63
N GLY A 178 6.93 -1.52 -11.78
CA GLY A 178 8.27 -0.98 -12.03
C GLY A 178 9.24 -1.98 -12.66
N PRO A 179 10.53 -1.64 -12.79
CA PRO A 179 11.16 -0.42 -12.27
C PRO A 179 10.66 0.86 -12.96
N LEU A 180 10.46 1.92 -12.18
CA LEU A 180 10.10 3.25 -12.65
C LEU A 180 11.22 4.23 -12.31
N LEU A 181 11.55 5.14 -13.23
CA LEU A 181 12.45 6.25 -12.95
C LEU A 181 11.60 7.48 -12.58
N PRO A 182 11.68 7.99 -11.34
CA PRO A 182 10.93 9.19 -10.95
C PRO A 182 11.43 10.42 -11.72
N PRO A 183 10.54 11.24 -12.32
CA PRO A 183 10.94 12.50 -12.90
C PRO A 183 11.32 13.49 -11.79
N ILE A 184 12.28 14.36 -12.07
CA ILE A 184 12.65 15.48 -11.20
C ILE A 184 11.73 16.66 -11.50
N SER A 185 11.02 17.17 -10.49
CA SER A 185 10.23 18.40 -10.58
C SER A 185 10.97 19.55 -9.90
N ASN A 186 11.18 20.64 -10.63
CA ASN A 186 11.63 21.91 -10.07
C ASN A 186 10.39 22.74 -9.69
N SER A 187 10.33 23.29 -8.47
CA SER A 187 9.28 24.22 -8.08
C SER A 187 9.38 25.48 -8.94
N THR A 188 8.33 25.80 -9.70
CA THR A 188 8.20 27.10 -10.37
C THR A 188 7.40 28.00 -9.43
N GLY A 189 8.09 28.94 -8.77
CA GLY A 189 7.43 29.96 -7.96
C GLY A 189 6.82 31.04 -8.86
N ASP A 190 5.49 31.09 -8.92
CA ASP A 190 4.75 32.22 -9.49
C ASP A 190 4.56 33.30 -8.42
N GLY A 191 5.06 34.52 -8.70
CA GLY A 191 4.88 35.72 -7.89
C GLY A 191 5.85 36.83 -8.24
#